data_AF-A0A2V2S702-F1
#
_entry.id   AF-A0A2V2S702-F1
#
_cell.length_a   1.000
_cell.length_b   1.000
_cell.length_c   1.000
_cell.angle_alpha   90.00
_cell.angle_beta   90.00
_cell.angle_gamma   90.00
#
_symmetry.space_group_name_H-M   'P 1'
#
loop_
_entity.id
_entity.type
_entity.pdbx_description
1 polymer ?
#
loop_
_entity_poly.entity_id
_entity_poly.type
_entity_poly.pdbx_seq_one_letter_code
_entity_poly.pdbx_strand_id
1 'polypeptide(L)'
;AISAAHPKIASYPFTTLRPSVGVVELPGYKRVTVADIPGLIEGAHANKGLGHEFLRHIVRCKMLLFVLDMAGSEGRDPLEDFRTLRKELNLYDPTLSAKPWAVVANKMDLAEAARNLKAFQSEIKKAPIIPAAVKIGEGIEGIRELLVESERVSSGL
;
A
#
# COMPACT_ATOMS: atom_id res chain seq x y z
N ALA A 1 13.13 4.60 1.83
CA ALA A 1 13.20 3.36 2.62
C ALA A 1 12.70 2.10 1.86
N ILE A 2 12.62 2.06 0.52
CA ILE A 2 12.53 0.80 -0.27
C ILE A 2 13.29 1.00 -1.59
N SER A 3 13.07 2.18 -2.20
CA SER A 3 13.86 2.70 -3.31
C SER A 3 15.30 3.02 -2.85
N ALA A 4 16.30 2.52 -3.60
CA ALA A 4 17.71 2.92 -3.49
C ALA A 4 17.98 4.26 -4.22
N ALA A 5 17.03 4.71 -5.04
CA ALA A 5 17.06 6.01 -5.67
C ALA A 5 16.42 7.06 -4.75
N HIS A 6 16.95 8.28 -4.76
CA HIS A 6 16.25 9.41 -4.16
C HIS A 6 14.83 9.48 -4.76
N PRO A 7 13.75 9.40 -3.96
CA PRO A 7 12.40 9.51 -4.48
C PRO A 7 12.29 10.83 -5.24
N LYS A 8 12.02 10.74 -6.54
CA LYS A 8 11.82 11.93 -7.35
C LYS A 8 10.41 12.42 -7.07
N ILE A 9 10.27 13.65 -6.59
CA ILE A 9 8.98 14.33 -6.56
C ILE A 9 8.55 14.48 -8.01
N ALA A 10 7.68 13.59 -8.47
CA ALA A 10 7.12 13.67 -9.81
C ALA A 10 6.10 14.81 -9.81
N SER A 11 6.53 15.97 -10.30
CA SER A 11 5.65 17.13 -10.49
C SER A 11 4.84 16.89 -11.77
N TYR A 12 3.79 16.08 -11.66
CA TYR A 12 2.80 16.00 -12.73
C TYR A 12 2.02 17.31 -12.75
N PRO A 13 1.77 17.94 -13.91
CA PRO A 13 1.41 19.35 -13.99
C PRO A 13 0.02 19.71 -13.41
N PHE A 14 -0.68 18.78 -12.78
CA PHE A 14 -2.12 18.86 -12.48
C PHE A 14 -2.52 18.26 -11.12
N THR A 15 -1.60 18.02 -10.17
CA THR A 15 -1.95 17.42 -8.85
C THR A 15 -1.96 18.44 -7.71
N THR A 16 -3.02 18.44 -6.88
CA THR A 16 -3.12 19.28 -5.68
C THR A 16 -2.56 18.62 -4.41
N LEU A 17 -2.42 17.29 -4.40
CA LEU A 17 -1.66 16.51 -3.41
C LEU A 17 -0.57 15.76 -4.16
N ARG A 18 0.70 16.08 -3.92
CA ARG A 18 1.83 15.52 -4.68
C ARG A 18 2.09 14.07 -4.23
N PRO A 19 1.78 13.03 -5.03
CA PRO A 19 2.15 11.66 -4.68
C PRO A 19 3.68 11.54 -4.65
N SER A 20 4.22 10.83 -3.66
CA SER A 20 5.66 10.52 -3.63
C SER A 20 5.90 9.28 -4.48
N VAL A 21 6.62 9.42 -5.59
CA VAL A 21 6.91 8.29 -6.49
C VAL A 21 8.35 7.83 -6.27
N GLY A 22 8.52 6.56 -5.90
CA GLY A 22 9.80 5.89 -5.77
C GLY A 22 10.01 4.87 -6.88
N VAL A 23 11.25 4.68 -7.31
CA VAL A 23 11.63 3.58 -8.20
C VAL A 23 12.39 2.54 -7.41
N VAL A 24 11.89 1.32 -7.36
CA VAL A 24 12.55 0.18 -6.73
C VAL A 24 13.24 -0.63 -7.82
N GLU A 25 14.56 -0.74 -7.71
CA GLU A 25 15.33 -1.65 -8.56
C GLU A 25 15.22 -3.06 -8.00
N LEU A 26 14.84 -4.01 -8.85
CA LEU A 26 14.70 -5.41 -8.55
C LEU A 26 15.86 -6.20 -9.21
N PRO A 27 16.15 -7.43 -8.74
CA PRO A 27 17.14 -8.29 -9.38
C PRO A 27 16.88 -8.45 -10.89
N GLY A 28 17.98 -8.50 -11.67
CA GLY A 28 17.90 -8.64 -13.13
C GLY A 28 17.56 -7.35 -13.88
N TYR A 29 17.96 -6.18 -13.37
CA TYR A 29 17.75 -4.86 -13.98
C TYR A 29 16.27 -4.47 -14.19
N LYS A 30 15.35 -5.15 -13.50
CA LYS A 30 13.94 -4.81 -13.52
C LYS A 30 13.69 -3.62 -12.62
N ARG A 31 12.74 -2.76 -12.99
CA ARG A 31 12.37 -1.56 -12.23
C ARG A 31 10.87 -1.55 -12.01
N VAL A 32 10.47 -1.33 -10.76
CA VAL A 32 9.07 -1.12 -10.39
C VAL A 32 8.91 0.30 -9.88
N THR A 33 7.85 0.96 -10.33
CA THR A 33 7.45 2.28 -9.82
C THR A 33 6.44 2.09 -8.70
N VAL A 34 6.75 2.64 -7.53
CA VAL A 34 5.87 2.67 -6.36
C VAL A 34 5.40 4.11 -6.19
N ALA A 35 4.09 4.31 -6.16
CA ALA A 35 3.50 5.60 -5.80
C ALA A 35 2.94 5.50 -4.39
N ASP A 36 3.42 6.39 -3.51
CA ASP A 36 2.85 6.56 -2.19
C ASP A 36 1.58 7.41 -2.30
N ILE A 37 0.50 6.85 -1.76
CA ILE A 37 -0.82 7.44 -1.77
C ILE A 37 -1.08 7.93 -0.36
N PRO A 38 -1.07 9.25 -0.09
CA PRO A 38 -1.47 9.77 1.21
C PRO A 38 -2.86 9.23 1.53
N GLY A 39 -3.01 8.66 2.72
CA GLY A 39 -4.11 7.77 3.09
C GLY A 39 -5.47 8.30 2.66
N LEU A 40 -6.32 7.40 2.15
CA LEU A 40 -7.73 7.70 1.90
C LEU A 40 -8.35 8.13 3.23
N ILE A 41 -8.52 9.43 3.39
CA ILE A 41 -9.25 10.01 4.52
C ILE A 41 -10.69 9.49 4.41
N GLU A 42 -11.31 9.22 5.55
CA GLU A 42 -12.72 8.88 5.63
C GLU A 42 -13.56 9.89 4.83
N GLY A 43 -14.36 9.42 3.86
CA GLY A 43 -15.10 10.29 2.94
C GLY A 43 -14.36 10.72 1.68
N ALA A 44 -13.23 10.08 1.34
CA ALA A 44 -12.52 10.31 0.07
C ALA A 44 -13.42 10.04 -1.16
N HIS A 45 -14.32 9.04 -1.12
CA HIS A 45 -15.31 8.78 -2.18
C HIS A 45 -16.25 9.97 -2.45
N ALA A 46 -16.48 10.84 -1.47
CA ALA A 46 -17.36 12.00 -1.56
C ALA A 46 -16.65 13.29 -2.06
N ASN A 47 -15.53 13.16 -2.77
CA ASN A 47 -14.67 14.27 -3.21
C ASN A 47 -14.08 15.15 -2.08
N LYS A 48 -14.05 14.68 -0.83
CA LYS A 48 -13.57 15.49 0.33
C LYS A 48 -12.07 15.43 0.62
N GLY A 49 -11.24 14.80 -0.22
CA GLY A 49 -9.81 14.77 0.10
C GLY A 49 -8.85 14.31 -0.99
N LEU A 50 -9.28 13.47 -1.93
CA LEU A 50 -8.42 12.99 -3.03
C LEU A 50 -9.25 13.05 -4.30
N GLY A 51 -9.06 14.11 -5.09
CA GLY A 51 -9.90 14.38 -6.27
C GLY A 51 -9.91 13.23 -7.28
N HIS A 52 -10.91 13.24 -8.17
CA HIS A 52 -11.09 12.27 -9.27
C HIS A 52 -9.83 12.06 -10.13
N GLU A 53 -8.92 13.04 -10.18
CA GLU A 53 -7.63 12.95 -10.90
C GLU A 53 -6.58 12.11 -10.19
N PHE A 54 -6.54 12.10 -8.86
CA PHE A 54 -5.57 11.35 -8.10
C PHE A 54 -5.78 9.83 -8.26
N LEU A 55 -7.03 9.40 -8.16
CA LEU A 55 -7.43 8.00 -8.26
C LEU A 55 -7.35 7.46 -9.71
N ARG A 56 -7.44 8.34 -10.72
CA ARG A 56 -7.10 8.03 -12.14
C ARG A 56 -5.66 7.56 -12.35
N HIS A 57 -4.76 7.74 -11.38
CA HIS A 57 -3.40 7.20 -11.45
C HIS A 57 -3.32 5.79 -10.85
N ILE A 58 -4.14 5.50 -9.82
CA ILE A 58 -4.20 4.17 -9.18
C ILE A 58 -4.74 3.12 -10.15
N VAL A 59 -5.65 3.49 -11.06
CA VAL A 59 -6.18 2.54 -12.07
C VAL A 59 -5.07 1.94 -12.96
N ARG A 60 -3.94 2.63 -13.13
CA ARG A 60 -2.78 2.13 -13.88
C ARG A 60 -1.85 1.22 -13.05
N CYS A 61 -2.01 1.17 -11.74
CA CYS A 61 -1.24 0.28 -10.88
C CYS A 61 -1.63 -1.19 -11.17
N LYS A 62 -0.63 -2.07 -11.28
CA LYS A 62 -0.86 -3.51 -11.46
C LYS A 62 -1.29 -4.20 -10.16
N MET A 63 -0.82 -3.70 -9.03
CA MET A 63 -1.08 -4.22 -7.68
C MET A 63 -1.21 -3.04 -6.71
N LEU A 64 -1.98 -3.25 -5.63
CA LEU A 64 -2.12 -2.33 -4.51
C LEU A 64 -1.42 -2.86 -3.26
N LEU A 65 -0.73 -1.99 -2.53
CA LEU A 65 -0.12 -2.29 -1.24
C LEU A 65 -0.83 -1.47 -0.16
N PHE A 66 -1.50 -2.16 0.76
CA PHE A 66 -2.14 -1.53 1.91
C PHE A 66 -1.15 -1.47 3.07
N VAL A 67 -0.65 -0.28 3.38
CA VAL A 67 0.21 -0.08 4.56
C VAL A 67 -0.67 0.24 5.75
N LEU A 68 -0.70 -0.64 6.75
CA LEU A 68 -1.56 -0.52 7.92
C LEU A 68 -0.71 -0.42 9.18
N ASP A 69 -1.11 0.44 10.10
CA ASP A 69 -0.55 0.48 11.44
C ASP A 69 -1.08 -0.70 12.25
N MET A 70 -0.29 -1.75 12.45
CA MET A 70 -0.74 -2.90 13.25
C MET A 70 -0.77 -2.63 14.75
N ALA A 71 -0.05 -1.62 15.24
CA ALA A 71 -0.07 -1.30 16.67
C ALA A 71 -1.43 -0.73 17.09
N GLY A 72 -2.25 -0.25 16.15
CA GLY A 72 -3.51 0.43 16.47
C GLY A 72 -3.26 1.74 17.20
N SER A 73 -2.26 2.51 16.75
CA SER A 73 -1.96 3.81 17.35
C SER A 73 -3.20 4.69 17.36
N GLU A 74 -3.33 5.54 18.38
CA GLU A 74 -4.50 6.42 18.56
C GLU A 74 -5.83 5.67 18.78
N GLY A 75 -5.76 4.39 19.18
CA GLY A 75 -6.94 3.58 19.51
C GLY A 75 -7.68 3.02 18.30
N ARG A 76 -7.03 2.96 17.13
CA ARG A 76 -7.61 2.43 15.89
C ARG A 76 -7.55 0.90 15.85
N ASP A 77 -8.52 0.27 15.19
CA ASP A 77 -8.48 -1.15 14.85
C ASP A 77 -7.92 -1.33 13.43
N PRO A 78 -6.76 -2.00 13.25
CA PRO A 78 -6.16 -2.20 11.93
C PRO A 78 -7.07 -2.99 10.96
N LEU A 79 -7.94 -3.86 11.48
CA LEU A 79 -8.89 -4.62 10.67
C LEU A 79 -10.01 -3.72 10.15
N GLU A 80 -10.53 -2.83 10.98
CA GLU A 80 -11.53 -1.84 10.57
C GLU A 80 -10.94 -0.85 9.57
N ASP A 81 -9.72 -0.38 9.81
CA ASP A 81 -9.00 0.47 8.86
C ASP A 81 -8.90 -0.18 7.48
N PHE A 82 -8.50 -1.46 7.43
CA PHE A 82 -8.45 -2.20 6.18
C PHE A 82 -9.81 -2.32 5.49
N ARG A 83 -10.86 -2.65 6.25
CA ARG A 83 -12.23 -2.79 5.72
C ARG A 83 -12.74 -1.46 5.16
N THR A 84 -12.48 -0.35 5.86
CA THR A 84 -12.82 1.00 5.42
C THR A 84 -12.09 1.36 4.13
N LEU A 85 -10.77 1.13 4.06
CA LEU A 85 -9.99 1.38 2.84
C LEU A 85 -10.50 0.58 1.64
N ARG A 86 -10.80 -0.70 1.83
CA ARG A 86 -11.38 -1.56 0.78
C ARG A 86 -12.76 -1.09 0.34
N LYS A 87 -13.60 -0.66 1.28
CA LYS A 87 -14.94 -0.11 0.99
C LYS A 87 -14.85 1.18 0.18
N GLU A 88 -14.00 2.11 0.59
CA GLU A 88 -13.76 3.38 -0.11
C GLU A 88 -13.27 3.15 -1.55
N LEU A 89 -12.29 2.24 -1.74
CA LEU A 89 -11.83 1.87 -3.08
C LEU A 89 -12.96 1.27 -3.93
N ASN A 90 -13.80 0.42 -3.34
CA ASN A 90 -14.92 -0.20 -4.04
C ASN A 90 -16.01 0.81 -4.43
N LEU A 91 -16.30 1.77 -3.55
CA LEU A 91 -17.27 2.84 -3.82
C LEU A 91 -16.78 3.77 -4.91
N TYR A 92 -15.47 4.00 -4.98
CA TYR A 92 -14.88 4.82 -6.03
C TYR A 92 -14.88 4.10 -7.39
N ASP A 93 -14.29 2.91 -7.45
CA ASP A 93 -14.20 2.12 -8.68
C ASP A 93 -14.10 0.62 -8.33
N PRO A 94 -15.16 -0.17 -8.59
CA PRO A 94 -15.17 -1.60 -8.33
C PRO A 94 -14.02 -2.37 -9.00
N THR A 95 -13.45 -1.86 -10.10
CA THR A 95 -12.32 -2.49 -10.80
C THR A 95 -11.02 -2.40 -9.98
N LEU A 96 -10.85 -1.36 -9.15
CA LEU A 96 -9.72 -1.25 -8.23
C LEU A 96 -9.78 -2.31 -7.13
N SER A 97 -10.98 -2.62 -6.64
CA SER A 97 -11.20 -3.66 -5.64
C SER A 97 -10.85 -5.06 -6.14
N ALA A 98 -10.90 -5.28 -7.45
CA ALA A 98 -10.55 -6.54 -8.09
C ALA A 98 -9.04 -6.69 -8.36
N LYS A 99 -8.25 -5.61 -8.28
CA LYS A 99 -6.80 -5.68 -8.51
C LYS A 99 -6.12 -6.57 -7.46
N PRO A 100 -5.04 -7.28 -7.81
CA PRO A 100 -4.18 -7.94 -6.84
C PRO A 100 -3.72 -6.97 -5.75
N TRP A 101 -3.67 -7.46 -4.51
CA TRP A 101 -3.25 -6.64 -3.38
C TRP A 101 -2.53 -7.45 -2.31
N ALA A 102 -1.76 -6.74 -1.50
CA ALA A 102 -1.11 -7.26 -0.30
C ALA A 102 -1.14 -6.21 0.81
N VAL A 103 -0.87 -6.65 2.04
CA VAL A 103 -0.83 -5.79 3.23
C VAL A 103 0.60 -5.71 3.74
N VAL A 104 1.07 -4.49 3.99
CA VAL A 104 2.25 -4.23 4.80
C VAL A 104 1.76 -3.90 6.21
N ALA A 105 1.92 -4.87 7.11
CA ALA A 105 1.62 -4.72 8.53
C ALA A 105 2.76 -3.93 9.17
N ASN A 106 2.61 -2.60 9.23
CA ASN A 106 3.64 -1.67 9.71
C ASN A 106 3.57 -1.46 11.23
N LYS A 107 4.64 -0.88 11.79
CA LYS A 107 4.86 -0.61 13.22
C LYS A 107 4.93 -1.88 14.09
N MET A 108 5.51 -2.96 13.54
CA MET A 108 5.69 -4.22 14.26
C MET A 108 6.67 -4.15 15.44
N ASP A 109 7.38 -3.02 15.59
CA ASP A 109 8.24 -2.69 16.73
C ASP A 109 7.44 -2.36 18.01
N LEU A 110 6.13 -2.17 17.92
CA LEU A 110 5.26 -1.84 19.06
C LEU A 110 4.59 -3.10 19.64
N ALA A 111 4.38 -3.10 20.96
CA ALA A 111 3.96 -4.28 21.73
C ALA A 111 2.58 -4.83 21.29
N GLU A 112 1.65 -3.94 20.96
CA GLU A 112 0.28 -4.25 20.56
C GLU A 112 0.21 -4.90 19.17
N ALA A 113 1.22 -4.64 18.32
CA ALA A 113 1.20 -5.02 16.92
C ALA A 113 1.15 -6.54 16.72
N ALA A 114 1.87 -7.31 17.54
CA ALA A 114 1.90 -8.77 17.43
C ALA A 114 0.52 -9.40 17.68
N ARG A 115 -0.20 -8.91 18.70
CA ARG A 115 -1.56 -9.39 19.03
C ARG A 115 -2.55 -9.03 17.92
N ASN A 116 -2.50 -7.78 17.47
CA ASN A 116 -3.40 -7.27 16.45
C ASN A 116 -3.14 -7.96 15.09
N LEU A 117 -1.87 -8.20 14.73
CA LEU A 117 -1.51 -8.97 13.54
C LEU A 117 -2.12 -10.37 13.56
N LYS A 118 -2.08 -11.06 14.70
CA LYS A 118 -2.68 -12.40 14.85
C LYS A 118 -4.19 -12.36 14.61
N ALA A 119 -4.88 -11.38 15.19
CA ALA A 119 -6.31 -11.17 14.96
C ALA A 119 -6.58 -10.86 13.47
N PHE A 120 -5.81 -9.95 12.89
CA PHE A 120 -5.91 -9.57 11.48
C PHE A 120 -5.73 -10.77 10.53
N GLN A 121 -4.73 -11.62 10.76
CA GLN A 121 -4.46 -12.83 9.97
C GLN A 121 -5.58 -13.88 10.08
N SER A 122 -6.29 -13.93 11.21
CA SER A 122 -7.41 -14.85 11.38
C SER A 122 -8.60 -14.51 10.47
N GLU A 123 -8.76 -13.22 10.18
CA GLU A 123 -9.81 -12.66 9.32
C GLU A 123 -9.37 -12.61 7.84
N ILE A 124 -8.11 -12.23 7.58
CA ILE A 124 -7.57 -12.06 6.23
C ILE A 124 -6.71 -13.26 5.84
N LYS A 125 -7.33 -14.26 5.21
CA LYS A 125 -6.69 -15.56 4.90
C LYS A 125 -6.07 -15.69 3.51
N LYS A 126 -6.45 -14.81 2.57
CA LYS A 126 -6.18 -15.00 1.13
C LYS A 126 -5.22 -13.99 0.51
N ALA A 127 -4.55 -13.17 1.32
CA ALA A 127 -3.64 -12.15 0.83
C ALA A 127 -2.27 -12.23 1.53
N PRO A 128 -1.18 -11.91 0.81
CA PRO A 128 0.13 -11.74 1.44
C PRO A 128 0.08 -10.62 2.47
N ILE A 129 0.60 -10.92 3.67
CA ILE A 129 0.76 -9.95 4.76
C ILE A 129 2.25 -9.93 5.12
N ILE A 130 2.88 -8.78 4.96
CA ILE A 130 4.31 -8.56 5.22
C ILE A 130 4.43 -7.74 6.50
N PRO A 131 4.86 -8.35 7.62
CA PRO A 131 5.22 -7.59 8.82
C PRO A 131 6.43 -6.70 8.54
N ALA A 132 6.35 -5.43 8.95
CA ALA A 132 7.42 -4.46 8.76
C ALA A 132 7.45 -3.44 9.89
N ALA A 133 8.63 -2.88 10.12
CA ALA A 133 8.81 -1.68 10.92
C ALA A 133 9.58 -0.68 10.05
N VAL A 134 8.84 -0.05 9.12
CA VAL A 134 9.43 0.72 8.01
C VAL A 134 10.29 1.88 8.50
N LYS A 135 9.94 2.47 9.67
CA LYS A 135 10.69 3.57 10.27
C LYS A 135 12.11 3.18 10.70
N ILE A 136 12.30 1.93 11.11
CA ILE A 136 13.61 1.39 11.52
C ILE A 136 14.25 0.50 10.45
N GLY A 137 13.61 0.40 9.27
CA GLY A 137 14.15 -0.32 8.11
C GLY A 137 13.89 -1.82 8.09
N GLU A 138 13.07 -2.35 9.00
CA GLU A 138 12.76 -3.78 9.03
C GLU A 138 11.60 -4.15 8.10
N GLY A 139 11.65 -5.35 7.53
CA GLY A 139 10.61 -5.88 6.63
C GLY A 139 10.68 -5.38 5.19
N ILE A 140 11.66 -4.54 4.84
CA ILE A 140 11.85 -4.02 3.47
C ILE A 140 12.10 -5.14 2.45
N GLU A 141 12.90 -6.15 2.82
CA GLU A 141 13.20 -7.28 1.92
C GLU A 141 11.95 -8.10 1.59
N GLY A 142 11.07 -8.35 2.56
CA GLY A 142 9.79 -9.03 2.29
C GLY A 142 8.90 -8.26 1.31
N ILE A 143 8.93 -6.92 1.36
CA ILE A 143 8.21 -6.09 0.37
C ILE A 143 8.87 -6.20 -1.01
N ARG A 144 10.21 -6.24 -1.09
CA ARG A 144 10.93 -6.42 -2.36
C ARG A 144 10.64 -7.78 -2.99
N GLU A 145 10.67 -8.85 -2.21
CA GLU A 145 10.35 -10.20 -2.67
C GLU A 145 8.92 -10.27 -3.23
N LEU A 146 7.94 -9.69 -2.54
CA LEU A 146 6.58 -9.59 -3.04
C LEU A 146 6.51 -8.86 -4.40
N LEU A 147 7.23 -7.74 -4.54
CA LEU A 147 7.25 -7.00 -5.81
C LEU A 147 7.86 -7.83 -6.95
N VAL A 148 8.94 -8.59 -6.68
CA VAL A 148 9.53 -9.52 -7.65
C VAL A 148 8.53 -10.58 -8.09
N GLU A 149 7.82 -11.20 -7.13
CA GLU A 149 6.85 -12.24 -7.41
C GLU A 149 5.67 -11.70 -8.23
N SER A 150 5.17 -10.51 -7.87
CA SER A 150 4.08 -9.86 -8.61
C SER A 150 4.45 -9.53 -10.07
N GLU A 151 5.70 -9.14 -10.32
CA GLU A 151 6.19 -8.87 -11.68
C GLU A 151 6.40 -10.15 -12.49
N ARG A 152 6.82 -11.27 -11.86
CA ARG A 152 6.90 -12.58 -12.52
C ARG A 152 5.54 -13.05 -13.00
N VAL A 153 4.53 -12.96 -12.14
CA VAL A 153 3.15 -13.30 -12.50
C VAL A 153 2.62 -12.41 -13.63
N SER A 154 2.95 -11.11 -13.62
CA SER A 154 2.52 -10.17 -14.66
C SER A 154 3.26 -10.31 -16.00
N SER A 155 4.46 -10.92 -16.03
CA SER A 155 5.30 -11.08 -17.24
C SER A 155 5.17 -12.47 -17.89
N GLY A 156 4.37 -13.37 -17.31
CA GLY A 156 4.14 -14.73 -17.80
C GLY A 156 3.05 -14.84 -18.89
N LEU A 157 2.82 -13.77 -19.66
CA LEU A 157 1.98 -13.72 -20.86
C LEU A 157 2.83 -13.36 -22.07
#